data_AF-A0A6S6TCN8-F1
#
_entry.id   AF-A0A6S6TCN8-F1
#
_cell.length_a   1.000
_cell.length_b   1.000
_cell.length_c   1.000
_cell.angle_alpha   90.00
_cell.angle_beta   90.00
_cell.angle_gamma   90.00
#
_symmetry.space_group_name_H-M   'P 1'
#
loop_
_entity.id
_entity.type
_entity.pdbx_description
1 polymer ?
#
loop_
_entity_poly.entity_id
_entity_poly.type
_entity_poly.pdbx_seq_one_letter_code
_entity_poly.pdbx_strand_id
1 'polypeptide(L)' 'MGRAFEYRKAAKMKRWGAMSKIFPKLGKVITMAAKAGSPDPDMNPRLRTAILTAKAQNMPKHNIEA' A
#
# COMPACT_ATOMS: atom_id res chain seq x y z
N MET A 1 -12.35 -16.42 19.92
CA MET A 1 -12.91 -15.45 18.95
C MET A 1 -14.42 -15.43 19.10
N GLY A 2 -15.05 -14.27 19.31
CA GLY A 2 -16.51 -14.19 19.44
C GLY A 2 -17.23 -14.38 18.10
N ARG A 3 -18.54 -14.69 18.13
CA ARG A 3 -19.39 -14.92 16.93
C ARG A 3 -19.19 -13.86 15.84
N ALA A 4 -19.06 -12.58 16.21
CA ALA A 4 -18.86 -11.46 15.28
C ALA A 4 -17.52 -11.49 14.51
N PHE A 5 -16.49 -12.17 15.03
CA PHE A 5 -15.25 -12.42 14.31
C PHE A 5 -15.45 -13.52 13.27
N GLU A 6 -16.06 -14.65 13.64
CA GLU A 6 -16.26 -15.79 12.73
C GLU A 6 -17.07 -15.38 11.49
N TYR A 7 -18.13 -14.58 11.65
CA TYR A 7 -18.89 -14.03 10.51
C TYR A 7 -18.05 -13.13 9.58
N ARG A 8 -17.10 -12.37 10.14
CA ARG A 8 -16.25 -11.45 9.38
C ARG A 8 -14.94 -12.08 8.93
N LYS A 9 -14.61 -13.29 9.40
CA LYS A 9 -13.33 -13.97 9.19
C LYS A 9 -13.05 -14.15 7.70
N ALA A 10 -14.03 -14.65 6.94
CA ALA A 10 -13.89 -14.85 5.50
C ALA A 10 -13.63 -13.53 4.74
N ALA A 11 -14.42 -12.48 5.02
CA ALA A 11 -14.24 -11.16 4.41
C ALA A 11 -12.89 -10.53 4.79
N LYS A 12 -12.48 -10.67 6.05
CA LYS A 12 -11.20 -10.16 6.56
C LYS A 12 -10.01 -10.87 5.91
N MET A 13 -10.05 -12.20 5.84
CA MET A 13 -9.02 -13.01 5.18
C MET A 13 -8.93 -12.71 3.69
N LYS A 14 -10.06 -12.56 2.99
CA LYS A 14 -10.08 -12.15 1.58
C LYS A 14 -9.41 -10.80 1.36
N ARG A 15 -9.72 -9.81 2.20
CA ARG A 15 -9.09 -8.48 2.15
C ARG A 15 -7.58 -8.56 2.39
N TRP A 16 -7.15 -9.27 3.44
CA TRP A 16 -5.74 -9.41 3.77
C TRP A 16 -4.95 -10.19 2.70
N GLY A 17 -5.54 -11.22 2.11
CA GLY A 17 -4.94 -11.96 0.99
C GLY A 17 -4.78 -11.13 -0.28
N ALA A 18 -5.65 -10.15 -0.51
CA ALA A 18 -5.46 -9.18 -1.61
C ALA A 18 -4.36 -8.17 -1.26
N MET A 19 -4.36 -7.64 -0.03
CA MET A 19 -3.38 -6.66 0.44
C MET A 19 -1.94 -7.21 0.44
N SER A 20 -1.74 -8.47 0.82
CA SER A 20 -0.41 -9.11 0.84
C SER A 20 0.26 -9.17 -0.55
N LYS A 21 -0.53 -9.18 -1.63
CA LYS A 21 -0.02 -9.17 -3.01
C LYS A 21 0.17 -7.75 -3.56
N ILE A 22 -0.66 -6.81 -3.11
CA ILE A 22 -0.69 -5.43 -3.61
C ILE A 22 0.42 -4.60 -2.95
N PHE A 23 0.61 -4.72 -1.64
CA PHE A 23 1.57 -3.89 -0.89
C PHE A 23 3.02 -4.07 -1.35
N PRO A 24 3.57 -5.28 -1.58
CA PRO A 24 4.93 -5.42 -2.07
C PRO A 24 5.14 -4.80 -3.46
N LYS A 25 4.12 -4.90 -4.34
CA LYS A 25 4.17 -4.30 -5.68
C LYS A 25 4.23 -2.78 -5.60
N LEU A 26 3.38 -2.18 -4.77
CA LEU A 26 3.35 -0.73 -4.57
C LEU A 26 4.64 -0.22 -3.90
N GLY A 27 5.15 -0.92 -2.89
CA GLY A 27 6.43 -0.59 -2.25
C GLY A 27 7.60 -0.61 -3.25
N LYS A 28 7.63 -1.61 -4.15
CA LYS A 28 8.63 -1.66 -5.24
C LYS A 28 8.50 -0.47 -6.20
N VAL A 29 7.27 -0.07 -6.55
CA VAL A 29 7.05 1.08 -7.44
C VAL A 29 7.46 2.40 -6.76
N ILE A 30 7.12 2.59 -5.48
CA ILE A 30 7.49 3.78 -4.70
C ILE A 30 9.02 3.87 -4.59
N THR A 31 9.70 2.78 -4.20
CA THR A 31 11.16 2.75 -4.07
C THR A 31 11.88 2.95 -5.40
N MET A 32 11.38 2.37 -6.50
CA MET A 32 11.93 2.63 -7.83
C MET A 32 11.71 4.07 -8.28
N ALA A 33 10.53 4.65 -8.03
CA ALA A 33 10.25 6.04 -8.36
C ALA A 33 11.12 7.02 -7.57
N ALA A 34 11.33 6.76 -6.28
CA ALA A 34 12.21 7.54 -5.42
C ALA A 34 13.68 7.44 -5.86
N LYS A 35 14.16 6.26 -6.28
CA LYS A 35 15.51 6.08 -6.80
C LYS A 35 15.75 6.71 -8.17
N ALA A 36 14.72 6.79 -9.01
CA ALA A 36 14.83 7.29 -10.38
C ALA A 36 14.76 8.83 -10.48
N GLY A 37 14.40 9.53 -9.40
CA GLY A 37 14.24 10.98 -9.39
C GLY A 37 14.54 11.55 -8.01
N SER A 38 13.85 12.63 -7.66
CA SER A 38 13.91 13.14 -6.29
C SER A 38 13.08 12.25 -5.34
N PRO A 39 13.54 12.05 -4.08
CA PRO A 39 12.74 11.45 -3.02
C PRO A 39 11.55 12.33 -2.58
N ASP A 40 11.49 13.59 -3.05
CA ASP A 40 10.36 14.47 -2.78
C ASP A 40 9.20 14.24 -3.76
N PRO A 41 7.98 13.91 -3.27
CA PRO A 41 6.82 13.66 -4.12
C PRO A 41 6.31 14.91 -4.87
N ASP A 42 6.67 16.11 -4.42
CA ASP A 42 6.35 17.37 -5.13
C ASP A 42 7.27 17.61 -6.33
N MET A 43 8.49 17.09 -6.28
CA MET A 43 9.48 17.18 -7.36
C MET A 43 9.45 15.97 -8.29
N ASN A 44 8.68 14.93 -7.97
CA ASN A 44 8.63 13.67 -8.72
C ASN A 44 7.17 13.22 -8.96
N PRO A 45 6.61 13.51 -10.16
CA PRO A 45 5.24 13.13 -10.50
C PRO A 45 4.97 11.63 -10.43
N ARG A 46 5.98 10.79 -10.72
CA ARG A 46 5.87 9.32 -10.63
C ARG A 46 5.77 8.86 -9.19
N LEU A 47 6.53 9.47 -8.29
CA LEU A 47 6.44 9.19 -6.86
C LEU A 47 5.08 9.63 -6.30
N ARG A 48 4.58 10.81 -6.72
CA ARG A 48 3.26 11.30 -6.31
C ARG A 48 2.13 10.32 -6.68
N THR A 49 2.09 9.85 -7.92
CA THR A 49 1.06 8.90 -8.37
C THR A 49 1.17 7.54 -7.68
N ALA A 50 2.40 7.06 -7.43
CA ALA A 50 2.63 5.83 -6.66
C ALA A 50 2.10 5.95 -5.23
N ILE A 51 2.36 7.07 -4.55
CA ILE A 51 1.86 7.35 -3.19
C ILE A 51 0.34 7.47 -3.17
N LEU A 52 -0.26 8.16 -4.15
CA LEU A 52 -1.73 8.26 -4.27
C LEU A 52 -2.37 6.89 -4.45
N THR A 53 -1.76 6.03 -5.27
CA THR A 53 -2.23 4.65 -5.49
C THR A 53 -2.13 3.81 -4.22
N ALA A 54 -1.04 3.98 -3.45
CA ALA A 54 -0.88 3.33 -2.15
C ALA A 54 -1.90 3.79 -1.12
N LYS A 55 -2.18 5.09 -1.04
CA LYS A 55 -3.24 5.64 -0.19
C LYS A 55 -4.62 5.11 -0.58
N ALA A 56 -4.93 5.03 -1.88
CA ALA A 56 -6.20 4.47 -2.37
C ALA A 56 -6.39 2.99 -1.98
N GLN A 57 -5.28 2.24 -1.86
CA GLN A 57 -5.29 0.84 -1.41
C GLN A 57 -5.28 0.70 0.12
N ASN A 58 -5.46 1.78 0.89
CA ASN A 58 -5.36 1.79 2.35
C ASN A 58 -4.02 1.23 2.87
N MET A 59 -2.93 1.48 2.13
CA MET A 59 -1.59 1.14 2.61
C MET A 59 -1.23 2.06 3.79
N PRO A 60 -0.76 1.52 4.93
CA PRO A 60 -0.35 2.32 6.07
C PRO A 60 0.77 3.29 5.70
N LYS A 61 0.76 4.52 6.25
CA LYS A 61 1.82 5.52 6.01
C LYS A 61 3.22 5.01 6.34
N HIS A 62 3.37 4.23 7.43
CA HIS A 62 4.67 3.65 7.80
C HIS A 62 5.26 2.73 6.71
N ASN A 63 4.43 2.16 5.83
CA ASN A 63 4.91 1.33 4.71
C ASN A 63 5.23 2.15 3.44
N ILE A 64 4.85 3.43 3.40
CA ILE A 64 5.09 4.34 2.29
C ILE A 64 6.35 5.18 2.56
N GLU A 65 6.62 5.49 3.83
CA GLU A 65 7.73 6.32 4.30
C GLU A 65 8.99 5.51 4.70
N ALA A 66 8.93 4.17 4.61
CA ALA A 66 10.04 3.25 4.88
C ALA A 66 10.95 3.05 3.66
#